data_AF-A0A8J4CHW9-F1
#
_entry.id   AF-A0A8J4CHW9-F1
#
_cell.length_a   1.000
_cell.length_b   1.000
_cell.length_c   1.000
_cell.angle_alpha   90.00
_cell.angle_beta   90.00
_cell.angle_gamma   90.00
#
_symmetry.space_group_name_H-M   'P 1'
#
loop_
_entity.id
_entity.type
_entity.pdbx_description
1 polymer ?
#
loop_
_entity_poly.entity_id
_entity_poly.type
_entity_poly.pdbx_seq_one_letter_code
_entity_poly.pdbx_strand_id
1 'polypeptide(L)'
;MGEAGDGTAAAGRTAKGHTFEGLLARVQASPEELRAALAVEGALELGGYWRAVDPNYLGSLLELVLLTAEQEGMTLSALRASRLVASLQPEGYNPALVRHCLRVYGEPVAAESLTEGNGIAGQDVWCLDETKAKQVCIHFAHKVIGGRAMLLSDFNVAWIHAVPYGMTPSVAMLRSEVLIDGSGAEARISSFPASALPRDPGERFAALFSRRARWEWTHLEPFLEGVKVPGQSVEALLMRFARASQPTPDAPLFYSAR
;
A
#
# COMPACT_ATOMS: atom_id res chain seq x y z
N MET A 1 -67.09 -13.79 -7.59
CA MET A 1 -66.25 -13.78 -6.38
C MET A 1 -65.20 -14.86 -6.60
N GLY A 2 -63.95 -14.46 -6.81
CA GLY A 2 -62.88 -15.33 -7.29
C GLY A 2 -61.80 -14.51 -7.98
N GLU A 3 -61.17 -13.62 -7.23
CA GLU A 3 -59.91 -12.97 -7.61
C GLU A 3 -58.80 -14.03 -7.60
N ALA A 4 -58.17 -14.26 -8.74
CA ALA A 4 -56.89 -14.96 -8.81
C ALA A 4 -55.81 -13.89 -9.01
N GLY A 5 -55.16 -13.54 -7.91
CA GLY A 5 -54.10 -12.56 -7.84
C GLY A 5 -52.89 -12.98 -8.65
N ASP A 6 -52.47 -12.04 -9.49
CA ASP A 6 -51.17 -11.95 -10.15
C ASP A 6 -50.05 -12.02 -9.09
N GLY A 7 -49.31 -13.12 -9.11
CA GLY A 7 -48.14 -13.36 -8.28
C GLY A 7 -46.88 -13.35 -9.13
N THR A 8 -46.65 -12.26 -9.87
CA THR A 8 -45.39 -12.00 -10.54
C THR A 8 -44.26 -11.99 -9.51
N ALA A 9 -43.54 -13.11 -9.43
CA ALA A 9 -42.38 -13.29 -8.55
C ALA A 9 -41.33 -12.24 -8.89
N ALA A 10 -41.07 -11.37 -7.92
CA ALA A 10 -40.12 -10.28 -7.99
C ALA A 10 -38.76 -10.77 -8.50
N ALA A 11 -38.31 -10.17 -9.60
CA ALA A 11 -36.96 -10.30 -10.12
C ALA A 11 -35.95 -10.04 -8.99
N GLY A 12 -35.29 -11.11 -8.56
CA GLY A 12 -34.18 -11.03 -7.62
C GLY A 12 -33.13 -10.08 -8.17
N ARG A 13 -32.77 -9.08 -7.36
CA ARG A 13 -31.68 -8.16 -7.66
C ARG A 13 -30.46 -8.99 -8.06
N THR A 14 -29.99 -8.84 -9.29
CA THR A 14 -28.74 -9.42 -9.75
C THR A 14 -27.64 -9.02 -8.77
N ALA A 15 -27.04 -10.01 -8.10
CA ALA A 15 -25.96 -9.77 -7.17
C ALA A 15 -24.80 -9.12 -7.94
N LYS A 16 -24.59 -7.81 -7.72
CA LYS A 16 -23.45 -7.07 -8.25
C LYS A 16 -22.18 -7.62 -7.57
N GLY A 17 -21.50 -8.54 -8.24
CA GLY A 17 -20.23 -9.11 -7.77
C GLY A 17 -19.65 -10.06 -8.80
N HIS A 18 -18.34 -10.29 -8.71
CA HIS A 18 -17.63 -11.24 -9.56
C HIS A 18 -17.42 -12.55 -8.83
N THR A 19 -18.01 -13.64 -9.29
CA THR A 19 -17.69 -14.98 -8.79
C THR A 19 -16.33 -15.43 -9.35
N PHE A 20 -15.68 -16.39 -8.69
CA PHE A 20 -14.41 -16.93 -9.18
C PHE A 20 -14.53 -17.48 -10.61
N GLU A 21 -15.56 -18.28 -10.88
CA GLU A 21 -15.82 -18.82 -12.22
C GLU A 21 -16.14 -17.72 -13.25
N GLY A 22 -16.88 -16.69 -12.83
CA GLY A 22 -17.18 -15.55 -13.69
C GLY A 22 -15.93 -14.74 -14.07
N LEU A 23 -14.93 -14.69 -13.19
CA LEU A 23 -13.62 -14.10 -13.50
C LEU A 23 -12.81 -15.00 -14.42
N LEU A 24 -12.75 -16.30 -14.13
CA LEU A 24 -11.99 -17.27 -14.90
C LEU A 24 -12.49 -17.39 -16.35
N ALA A 25 -13.80 -17.28 -16.57
CA ALA A 25 -14.37 -17.28 -17.93
C ALA A 25 -14.01 -16.02 -18.74
N ARG A 26 -13.58 -14.93 -18.08
CA ARG A 26 -13.29 -13.63 -18.70
C ARG A 26 -11.80 -13.35 -18.84
N VAL A 27 -10.99 -13.89 -17.94
CA VAL A 27 -9.55 -13.70 -17.89
C VAL A 27 -8.90 -14.96 -18.48
N GLN A 28 -8.06 -14.80 -19.50
CA GLN A 28 -7.25 -15.89 -20.01
C GLN A 28 -6.11 -16.18 -19.02
N ALA A 29 -6.38 -17.04 -18.05
CA ALA A 29 -5.44 -17.48 -17.03
C ALA A 29 -5.84 -18.87 -16.53
N SER A 30 -4.89 -19.61 -15.96
CA SER A 30 -5.23 -20.80 -15.18
C SER A 30 -5.92 -20.42 -13.86
N PRO A 31 -6.64 -21.34 -13.20
CA PRO A 31 -7.20 -21.11 -11.87
C PRO A 31 -6.15 -20.66 -10.84
N GLU A 32 -4.93 -21.20 -10.92
CA GLU A 32 -3.82 -20.86 -10.04
C GLU A 32 -3.30 -19.46 -10.34
N GLU A 33 -3.11 -19.12 -11.62
CA GLU A 33 -2.69 -17.79 -12.06
C GLU A 33 -3.71 -16.72 -11.65
N LEU A 34 -5.01 -17.00 -11.78
CA LEU A 34 -6.05 -16.08 -11.35
C LEU A 34 -6.04 -15.87 -9.84
N ARG A 35 -5.87 -16.94 -9.04
CA ARG A 35 -5.75 -16.81 -7.57
C ARG A 35 -4.51 -16.02 -7.18
N ALA A 36 -3.38 -16.28 -7.84
CA ALA A 36 -2.15 -15.53 -7.61
C ALA A 36 -2.35 -14.05 -7.94
N ALA A 37 -2.94 -13.73 -9.09
CA ALA A 37 -3.24 -12.36 -9.49
C ALA A 37 -4.19 -11.67 -8.50
N LEU A 38 -5.26 -12.34 -8.06
CA LEU A 38 -6.19 -11.81 -7.06
C LEU A 38 -5.51 -11.56 -5.71
N ALA A 39 -4.58 -12.44 -5.30
CA ALA A 39 -3.79 -12.23 -4.09
C ALA A 39 -2.83 -11.04 -4.24
N VAL A 40 -2.17 -10.89 -5.39
CA VAL A 40 -1.30 -9.74 -5.69
C VAL A 40 -2.09 -8.43 -5.67
N GLU A 41 -3.31 -8.43 -6.21
CA GLU A 41 -4.20 -7.27 -6.22
C GLU A 41 -4.88 -7.01 -4.86
N GLY A 42 -4.64 -7.85 -3.84
CA GLY A 42 -5.28 -7.71 -2.53
C GLY A 42 -6.80 -7.88 -2.59
N ALA A 43 -7.31 -8.68 -3.52
CA ALA A 43 -8.74 -8.98 -3.60
C ALA A 43 -9.15 -9.97 -2.50
N LEU A 44 -10.37 -9.81 -1.99
CA LEU A 44 -10.96 -10.65 -0.94
C LEU A 44 -12.25 -11.29 -1.44
N GLU A 45 -12.42 -12.57 -1.14
CA GLU A 45 -13.68 -13.27 -1.35
C GLU A 45 -14.60 -13.10 -0.14
N LEU A 46 -15.79 -12.55 -0.37
CA LEU A 46 -16.83 -12.35 0.64
C LEU A 46 -18.17 -12.85 0.11
N GLY A 47 -18.70 -13.91 0.73
CA GLY A 47 -19.98 -14.50 0.37
C GLY A 47 -20.03 -15.04 -1.07
N GLY A 48 -18.93 -15.64 -1.55
CA GLY A 48 -18.81 -16.20 -2.91
C GLY A 48 -18.48 -15.18 -4.01
N TYR A 49 -18.23 -13.92 -3.64
CA TYR A 49 -17.87 -12.86 -4.59
C TYR A 49 -16.53 -12.23 -4.24
N TRP A 50 -15.70 -12.06 -5.25
CA TRP A 50 -14.43 -11.33 -5.18
C TRP A 50 -14.66 -9.83 -5.21
N ARG A 51 -13.97 -9.13 -4.31
CA ARG A 51 -14.07 -7.69 -4.10
C ARG A 51 -12.67 -7.12 -3.89
N ALA A 52 -12.41 -5.96 -4.48
CA ALA A 52 -11.28 -5.13 -4.06
C ALA A 52 -11.63 -4.43 -2.74
N VAL A 53 -10.66 -4.30 -1.84
CA VAL A 53 -10.81 -3.52 -0.61
C VAL A 53 -10.32 -2.11 -0.86
N ASP A 54 -11.10 -1.11 -0.45
CA ASP A 54 -10.67 0.29 -0.57
C ASP A 54 -9.39 0.52 0.26
N PRO A 55 -8.32 1.10 -0.30
CA PRO A 55 -7.06 1.28 0.40
C PRO A 55 -7.17 2.18 1.64
N ASN A 56 -8.06 3.18 1.66
CA ASN A 56 -8.23 4.05 2.82
C ASN A 56 -8.94 3.29 3.95
N TYR A 57 -9.95 2.51 3.60
CA TYR A 57 -10.60 1.61 4.57
C TYR A 57 -9.59 0.61 5.15
N LEU A 58 -8.79 -0.01 4.28
CA LEU A 58 -7.80 -1.00 4.72
C LEU A 58 -6.72 -0.39 5.61
N GLY A 59 -6.23 0.82 5.27
CA GLY A 59 -5.31 1.56 6.13
C GLY A 59 -5.93 1.93 7.48
N SER A 60 -7.19 2.36 7.50
CA SER A 60 -7.90 2.65 8.77
C SER A 60 -8.08 1.39 9.62
N LEU A 61 -8.38 0.25 8.99
CA LEU A 61 -8.46 -1.04 9.65
C LEU A 61 -7.10 -1.48 10.21
N LEU A 62 -6.01 -1.26 9.47
CA LEU A 62 -4.67 -1.54 9.93
C LEU A 62 -4.34 -0.76 11.21
N GLU A 63 -4.62 0.54 11.24
CA GLU A 63 -4.41 1.36 12.45
C GLU A 63 -5.14 0.78 13.66
N LEU A 64 -6.41 0.40 13.48
CA LEU A 64 -7.20 -0.20 14.55
C LEU A 64 -6.63 -1.56 14.98
N VAL A 65 -6.23 -2.42 14.03
CA VAL A 65 -5.58 -3.70 14.32
C VAL A 65 -4.32 -3.52 15.15
N LEU A 66 -3.48 -2.53 14.81
CA LEU A 66 -2.23 -2.26 15.53
C LEU A 66 -2.50 -1.68 16.92
N LEU A 67 -3.50 -0.80 17.07
CA LEU A 67 -3.94 -0.29 18.36
C LEU A 67 -4.47 -1.42 19.26
N THR A 68 -5.32 -2.30 18.72
CA THR A 68 -5.84 -3.46 19.46
C THR A 68 -4.72 -4.42 19.83
N ALA A 69 -3.74 -4.65 18.95
CA ALA A 69 -2.57 -5.46 19.24
C ALA A 69 -1.78 -4.92 20.44
N GLU A 70 -1.55 -3.60 20.48
CA GLU A 70 -0.89 -2.92 21.59
C GLU A 70 -1.67 -3.05 22.89
N GLN A 71 -3.00 -2.84 22.86
CA GLN A 71 -3.89 -2.98 24.02
C GLN A 71 -3.89 -4.41 24.61
N GLU A 72 -3.79 -5.42 23.74
CA GLU A 72 -3.70 -6.84 24.11
C GLU A 72 -2.26 -7.28 24.46
N GLY A 73 -1.29 -6.36 24.47
CA GLY A 73 0.10 -6.63 24.82
C GLY A 73 0.85 -7.48 23.79
N MET A 74 0.44 -7.47 22.53
CA MET A 74 1.12 -8.18 21.45
C MET A 74 2.30 -7.36 20.92
N THR A 75 3.32 -8.04 20.41
CA THR A 75 4.40 -7.41 19.65
C THR A 75 4.09 -7.46 18.16
N LEU A 76 4.67 -6.52 17.40
CA LEU A 76 4.54 -6.48 15.93
C LEU A 76 5.12 -7.72 15.23
N SER A 77 5.97 -8.48 15.93
CA SER A 77 6.52 -9.76 15.48
C SER A 77 5.64 -10.98 15.80
N ALA A 78 4.58 -10.81 16.59
CA ALA A 78 3.76 -11.91 17.08
C ALA A 78 2.29 -11.50 17.28
N LEU A 79 1.66 -11.02 16.21
CA LEU A 79 0.25 -10.67 16.15
C LEU A 79 -0.61 -11.93 16.04
N ARG A 80 -1.56 -12.13 16.95
CA ARG A 80 -2.47 -13.29 16.93
C ARG A 80 -3.78 -12.95 16.25
N ALA A 81 -4.00 -13.50 15.05
CA ALA A 81 -5.18 -13.22 14.23
C ALA A 81 -6.49 -13.58 14.96
N SER A 82 -6.53 -14.72 15.65
CA SER A 82 -7.67 -15.17 16.47
C SER A 82 -8.10 -14.14 17.51
N ARG A 83 -7.13 -13.57 18.24
CA ARG A 83 -7.36 -12.55 19.27
C ARG A 83 -7.84 -11.24 18.67
N LEU A 84 -7.16 -10.75 17.63
CA LEU A 84 -7.54 -9.52 16.93
C LEU A 84 -8.96 -9.61 16.35
N VAL A 85 -9.30 -10.75 15.74
CA VAL A 85 -10.66 -11.00 15.25
C VAL A 85 -11.67 -11.02 16.39
N ALA A 86 -11.36 -11.68 17.52
CA ALA A 86 -12.26 -11.76 18.67
C ALA A 86 -12.52 -10.39 19.30
N SER A 87 -11.53 -9.49 19.34
CA SER A 87 -11.67 -8.14 19.89
C SER A 87 -12.41 -7.19 18.93
N LEU A 88 -12.20 -7.32 17.61
CA LEU A 88 -12.79 -6.43 16.60
C LEU A 88 -14.17 -6.85 16.08
N GLN A 89 -14.49 -8.14 16.12
CA GLN A 89 -15.78 -8.63 15.64
C GLN A 89 -16.99 -8.04 16.40
N PRO A 90 -16.97 -7.89 17.74
CA PRO A 90 -18.04 -7.22 18.48
C PRO A 90 -18.25 -5.75 18.10
N GLU A 91 -17.21 -5.08 17.58
CA GLU A 91 -17.28 -3.70 17.08
C GLU A 91 -17.83 -3.60 15.65
N GLY A 92 -18.17 -4.74 15.03
CA GLY A 92 -18.78 -4.80 13.69
C GLY A 92 -17.80 -5.03 12.55
N TYR A 93 -16.52 -5.29 12.83
CA TYR A 93 -15.54 -5.61 11.78
C TYR A 93 -15.66 -7.06 11.31
N ASN A 94 -15.64 -7.26 9.99
CA ASN A 94 -15.74 -8.60 9.42
C ASN A 94 -14.44 -9.40 9.68
N PRO A 95 -14.51 -10.61 10.27
CA PRO A 95 -13.36 -11.47 10.52
C PRO A 95 -12.47 -11.75 9.30
N ALA A 96 -13.05 -11.78 8.09
CA ALA A 96 -12.31 -11.97 6.85
C ALA A 96 -11.49 -10.71 6.49
N LEU A 97 -12.00 -9.50 6.75
CA LEU A 97 -11.28 -8.25 6.50
C LEU A 97 -10.10 -8.08 7.46
N VAL A 98 -10.27 -8.43 8.74
CA VAL A 98 -9.17 -8.40 9.73
C VAL A 98 -8.04 -9.34 9.31
N ARG A 99 -8.35 -10.58 8.95
CA ARG A 99 -7.36 -11.54 8.45
C ARG A 99 -6.74 -11.11 7.12
N HIS A 100 -7.54 -10.52 6.24
CA HIS A 100 -7.04 -9.97 4.99
C HIS A 100 -6.06 -8.82 5.23
N CYS A 101 -6.36 -7.91 6.17
CA CYS A 101 -5.45 -6.85 6.58
C CYS A 101 -4.10 -7.40 7.07
N LEU A 102 -4.12 -8.42 7.94
CA LEU A 102 -2.90 -9.10 8.39
C LEU A 102 -2.11 -9.73 7.24
N ARG A 103 -2.79 -10.28 6.23
CA ARG A 103 -2.14 -10.84 5.04
C ARG A 103 -1.53 -9.78 4.12
N VAL A 104 -2.16 -8.61 4.03
CA VAL A 104 -1.65 -7.52 3.20
C VAL A 104 -0.41 -6.90 3.85
N TYR A 105 -0.40 -6.74 5.18
CA TYR A 105 0.64 -6.04 5.92
C TYR A 105 1.54 -6.94 6.79
N GLY A 106 1.43 -8.25 6.68
CA GLY A 106 2.20 -9.16 7.50
C GLY A 106 2.43 -10.51 6.83
N GLU A 107 3.38 -11.22 7.39
CA GLU A 107 3.77 -12.56 6.97
C GLU A 107 3.42 -13.55 8.09
N PRO A 108 2.91 -14.74 7.74
CA PRO A 108 2.62 -15.75 8.73
C PRO A 108 3.92 -16.29 9.33
N VAL A 109 3.96 -16.43 10.65
CA VAL A 109 5.08 -17.05 11.34
C VAL A 109 4.95 -18.58 11.21
N ALA A 110 6.00 -19.23 10.71
CA ALA A 110 6.03 -20.67 10.56
C ALA A 110 5.86 -21.37 11.93
N ALA A 111 5.04 -22.42 11.97
CA ALA A 111 4.66 -23.14 13.19
C ALA A 111 5.87 -23.75 13.94
N GLU A 112 7.00 -23.95 13.25
CA GLU A 112 8.24 -24.50 13.82
C GLU A 112 8.91 -23.55 14.84
N SER A 113 8.58 -22.26 14.82
CA SER A 113 9.13 -21.24 15.73
C SER A 113 8.32 -21.06 17.02
N LEU A 114 7.21 -21.80 17.18
CA LEU A 114 6.30 -21.67 18.31
C LEU A 114 6.37 -22.95 19.14
N THR A 115 6.86 -22.83 20.38
CA THR A 115 6.86 -23.91 21.35
C THR A 115 5.45 -24.48 21.57
N GLU A 116 5.40 -25.80 21.67
CA GLU A 116 4.22 -26.67 21.71
C GLU A 116 3.01 -26.10 22.47
N GLY A 117 1.91 -25.91 21.75
CA GLY A 117 0.62 -25.51 22.31
C GLY A 117 -0.52 -25.97 21.41
N ASN A 118 -1.37 -26.82 21.97
CA ASN A 118 -2.45 -27.58 21.34
C ASN A 118 -3.34 -26.80 20.33
N GLY A 119 -3.28 -27.20 19.06
CA GLY A 119 -4.40 -27.29 18.11
C GLY A 119 -5.20 -26.02 17.75
N ILE A 120 -4.97 -25.48 16.55
CA ILE A 120 -5.87 -25.51 15.37
C ILE A 120 -4.95 -25.27 14.16
N ALA A 121 -5.03 -26.14 13.15
CA ALA A 121 -4.22 -26.04 11.94
C ALA A 121 -4.58 -24.78 11.12
N GLY A 122 -3.83 -23.72 11.36
CA GLY A 122 -3.83 -22.46 10.64
C GLY A 122 -2.76 -21.56 11.22
N GLN A 123 -1.99 -20.86 10.37
CA GLN A 123 -1.00 -19.88 10.83
C GLN A 123 -1.73 -18.73 11.54
N ASP A 124 -1.88 -18.82 12.86
CA ASP A 124 -2.59 -17.82 13.68
C ASP A 124 -1.69 -16.64 14.05
N VAL A 125 -0.37 -16.83 14.02
CA VAL A 125 0.62 -15.82 14.38
C VAL A 125 1.17 -15.17 13.12
N TRP A 126 1.18 -13.84 13.12
CA TRP A 126 1.64 -12.99 12.02
C TRP A 126 2.70 -12.01 12.53
N CYS A 127 3.68 -11.71 11.70
CA CYS A 127 4.64 -10.65 11.95
C CYS A 127 4.54 -9.58 10.86
N LEU A 128 4.79 -8.33 11.21
CA LEU A 128 5.08 -7.30 10.21
C LEU A 128 6.53 -7.47 9.77
N ASP A 129 6.74 -7.92 8.53
CA ASP A 129 8.09 -7.93 7.95
C ASP A 129 8.62 -6.49 7.75
N GLU A 130 9.92 -6.32 7.51
CA GLU A 130 10.54 -5.00 7.33
C GLU A 130 9.95 -4.20 6.15
N THR A 131 9.58 -4.88 5.06
CA THR A 131 8.97 -4.27 3.88
C THR A 131 7.56 -3.76 4.18
N LYS A 132 6.78 -4.51 4.94
CA LYS A 132 5.43 -4.13 5.36
C LYS A 132 5.47 -3.08 6.47
N ALA A 133 6.42 -3.16 7.39
CA ALA A 133 6.67 -2.10 8.37
C ALA A 133 6.99 -0.77 7.66
N LYS A 134 7.78 -0.78 6.59
CA LYS A 134 7.97 0.39 5.72
C LYS A 134 6.64 0.90 5.14
N GLN A 135 5.76 0.02 4.67
CA GLN A 135 4.43 0.41 4.15
C GLN A 135 3.56 1.04 5.24
N VAL A 136 3.59 0.51 6.47
CA VAL A 136 2.89 1.12 7.62
C VAL A 136 3.46 2.51 7.91
N CYS A 137 4.77 2.67 7.96
CA CYS A 137 5.41 3.98 8.14
C CYS A 137 5.01 4.98 7.04
N ILE A 138 4.94 4.56 5.77
CA ILE A 138 4.49 5.39 4.64
C ILE A 138 3.02 5.80 4.82
N HIS A 139 2.13 4.89 5.22
CA HIS A 139 0.72 5.20 5.48
C HIS A 139 0.58 6.34 6.50
N PHE A 140 1.27 6.22 7.64
CA PHE A 140 1.26 7.28 8.66
C PHE A 140 1.93 8.58 8.17
N ALA A 141 2.97 8.50 7.34
CA ALA A 141 3.59 9.70 6.76
C ALA A 141 2.59 10.49 5.90
N HIS A 142 1.86 9.81 5.01
CA HIS A 142 0.84 10.43 4.17
C HIS A 142 -0.29 11.04 4.98
N LYS A 143 -0.72 10.35 6.04
CA LYS A 143 -1.73 10.86 6.97
C LYS A 143 -1.29 12.14 7.67
N VAL A 144 -0.05 12.18 8.17
CA VAL A 144 0.52 13.37 8.84
C VAL A 144 0.65 14.54 7.87
N ILE A 145 1.10 14.30 6.63
CA ILE A 145 1.22 15.34 5.61
C ILE A 145 -0.16 15.92 5.25
N GLY A 146 -1.20 15.08 5.22
CA GLY A 146 -2.59 15.52 5.03
C GLY A 146 -2.82 16.27 3.71
N GLY A 147 -2.06 15.93 2.67
CA GLY A 147 -2.16 16.55 1.34
C GLY A 147 -1.62 17.98 1.23
N ARG A 148 -0.99 18.53 2.28
CA ARG A 148 -0.41 19.89 2.26
C ARG A 148 1.08 19.88 2.59
N ALA A 149 1.83 20.81 2.01
CA ALA A 149 3.23 20.98 2.36
C ALA A 149 3.38 21.52 3.78
N MET A 150 4.24 20.91 4.60
CA MET A 150 4.53 21.33 5.98
C MET A 150 6.04 21.41 6.24
N LEU A 151 6.46 22.00 7.36
CA LEU A 151 7.88 22.01 7.73
C LEU A 151 8.36 20.59 8.02
N LEU A 152 9.57 20.26 7.55
CA LEU A 152 10.17 18.94 7.74
C LEU A 152 10.40 18.65 9.23
N SER A 153 10.74 19.66 10.03
CA SER A 153 10.87 19.54 11.49
C SER A 153 9.56 19.11 12.14
N ASP A 154 8.46 19.80 11.80
CA ASP A 154 7.14 19.53 12.37
C ASP A 154 6.63 18.16 11.93
N PHE A 155 6.89 17.80 10.67
CA PHE A 155 6.61 16.48 10.14
C PHE A 155 7.35 15.39 10.92
N ASN A 156 8.65 15.51 11.13
CA ASN A 156 9.43 14.48 11.84
C ASN A 156 8.88 14.24 13.26
N VAL A 157 8.55 15.32 13.98
CA VAL A 157 7.95 15.22 15.31
C VAL A 157 6.58 14.55 15.23
N ALA A 158 5.70 15.00 14.34
CA ALA A 158 4.36 14.44 14.21
C ALA A 158 4.38 12.97 13.74
N TRP A 159 5.28 12.62 12.84
CA TRP A 159 5.39 11.26 12.27
C TRP A 159 5.90 10.25 13.28
N ILE A 160 6.90 10.60 14.10
CA ILE A 160 7.39 9.74 15.19
C ILE A 160 6.27 9.42 16.18
N HIS A 161 5.40 10.38 16.50
CA HIS A 161 4.27 10.15 17.42
C HIS A 161 3.10 9.41 16.78
N ALA A 162 2.95 9.48 15.46
CA ALA A 162 1.86 8.82 14.74
C ALA A 162 2.13 7.34 14.48
N VAL A 163 3.40 6.94 14.34
CA VAL A 163 3.79 5.58 14.01
C VAL A 163 3.63 4.66 15.24
N PRO A 164 3.11 3.43 15.07
CA PRO A 164 2.89 2.48 16.16
C PRO A 164 4.15 2.12 16.95
N TYR A 165 3.96 1.75 18.22
CA TYR A 165 5.06 1.34 19.08
C TYR A 165 5.87 0.19 18.48
N GLY A 166 7.20 0.27 18.59
CA GLY A 166 8.13 -0.74 18.07
C GLY A 166 8.53 -0.55 16.61
N MET A 167 8.02 0.47 15.92
CA MET A 167 8.49 0.87 14.59
C MET A 167 9.39 2.11 14.67
N THR A 168 10.43 2.14 13.82
CA THR A 168 11.37 3.27 13.73
C THR A 168 11.22 3.94 12.37
N PRO A 169 10.48 5.06 12.25
CA PRO A 169 10.33 5.75 10.99
C PRO A 169 11.65 6.40 10.57
N SER A 170 11.95 6.36 9.27
CA SER A 170 13.11 7.01 8.67
C SER A 170 12.72 7.67 7.36
N VAL A 171 13.16 8.90 7.13
CA VAL A 171 12.87 9.64 5.89
C VAL A 171 13.36 8.88 4.65
N ALA A 172 14.38 8.03 4.77
CA ALA A 172 14.83 7.15 3.70
C ALA A 172 13.75 6.16 3.21
N MET A 173 12.74 5.86 4.04
CA MET A 173 11.58 5.05 3.66
C MET A 173 10.66 5.77 2.67
N LEU A 174 10.73 7.10 2.58
CA LEU A 174 9.80 7.94 1.83
C LEU A 174 10.34 8.40 0.46
N ARG A 175 11.47 7.86 -0.02
CA ARG A 175 12.18 8.35 -1.22
C ARG A 175 11.32 8.41 -2.49
N SER A 176 10.30 7.56 -2.63
CA SER A 176 9.35 7.52 -3.75
C SER A 176 7.96 8.08 -3.40
N GLU A 177 7.78 8.61 -2.19
CA GLU A 177 6.45 8.94 -1.63
C GLU A 177 6.29 10.45 -1.39
N VAL A 178 7.40 11.17 -1.18
CA VAL A 178 7.38 12.57 -0.78
C VAL A 178 8.43 13.39 -1.53
N LEU A 179 8.24 14.71 -1.54
CA LEU A 179 9.26 15.68 -1.92
C LEU A 179 9.64 16.55 -0.74
N ILE A 180 10.95 16.71 -0.58
CA ILE A 180 11.55 17.66 0.34
C ILE A 180 12.12 18.82 -0.48
N ASP A 181 11.55 20.00 -0.30
CA ASP A 181 11.94 21.25 -0.95
C ASP A 181 12.69 22.14 0.06
N GLY A 182 13.77 22.78 -0.37
CA GLY A 182 14.61 23.62 0.49
C GLY A 182 15.63 22.83 1.33
N SER A 183 16.24 23.51 2.30
CA SER A 183 17.30 22.96 3.15
C SER A 183 17.29 23.62 4.52
N GLY A 184 17.79 22.92 5.54
CA GLY A 184 17.88 23.45 6.90
C GLY A 184 16.51 23.62 7.56
N ALA A 185 16.35 24.69 8.35
CA ALA A 185 15.14 24.95 9.13
C ALA A 185 13.89 25.22 8.29
N GLU A 186 14.06 25.73 7.07
CA GLU A 186 12.95 26.07 6.16
C GLU A 186 12.58 24.91 5.22
N ALA A 187 13.22 23.74 5.36
CA ALA A 187 12.93 22.58 4.53
C ALA A 187 11.45 22.17 4.70
N ARG A 188 10.76 21.96 3.59
CA ARG A 188 9.35 21.57 3.56
C ARG A 188 9.17 20.21 2.93
N ILE A 189 8.27 19.42 3.49
CA ILE A 189 7.89 18.11 2.96
C ILE A 189 6.47 18.17 2.41
N SER A 190 6.23 17.48 1.29
CA SER A 190 4.92 17.35 0.64
C SER A 190 4.74 15.95 0.08
N SER A 191 3.50 15.47 0.02
CA SER A 191 3.19 14.17 -0.59
C SER A 191 3.36 14.26 -2.10
N PHE A 192 4.02 13.27 -2.67
CA PHE A 192 4.25 13.16 -4.10
C PHE A 192 4.57 11.70 -4.43
N PRO A 193 3.58 10.79 -4.41
CA PRO A 193 3.83 9.36 -4.56
C PRO A 193 4.09 8.97 -6.01
N ALA A 194 5.14 8.17 -6.24
CA ALA A 194 5.52 7.67 -7.56
C ALA A 194 4.43 6.82 -8.23
N SER A 195 3.55 6.23 -7.42
CA SER A 195 2.38 5.46 -7.83
C SER A 195 1.28 6.31 -8.46
N ALA A 196 1.21 7.61 -8.13
CA ALA A 196 0.28 8.56 -8.73
C ALA A 196 0.79 9.20 -10.03
N LEU A 197 2.05 8.94 -10.41
CA LEU A 197 2.62 9.46 -11.65
C LEU A 197 2.12 8.67 -12.88
N PRO A 198 2.06 9.31 -14.07
CA PRO A 198 1.69 8.64 -15.32
C PRO A 198 2.52 7.39 -15.59
N ARG A 199 1.92 6.37 -16.22
CA ARG A 199 2.65 5.15 -16.61
C ARG A 199 3.45 5.34 -17.90
N ASP A 200 2.99 6.21 -18.78
CA ASP A 200 3.75 6.60 -19.97
C ASP A 200 5.04 7.32 -19.55
N PRO A 201 6.21 6.92 -20.08
CA PRO A 201 7.48 7.55 -19.71
C PRO A 201 7.50 9.05 -20.02
N GLY A 202 7.04 9.48 -21.19
CA GLY A 202 7.10 10.88 -21.60
C GLY A 202 6.25 11.78 -20.70
N GLU A 203 5.01 11.37 -20.43
CA GLU A 203 4.12 12.06 -19.49
C GLU A 203 4.67 12.07 -18.07
N ARG A 204 5.30 10.97 -17.62
CA ARG A 204 5.91 10.90 -16.29
C ARG A 204 7.07 11.89 -16.15
N PHE A 205 8.00 11.93 -17.12
CA PHE A 205 9.10 12.90 -17.11
C PHE A 205 8.58 14.33 -17.15
N ALA A 206 7.55 14.62 -17.95
CA ALA A 206 6.91 15.92 -17.99
C ALA A 206 6.31 16.31 -16.63
N ALA A 207 5.61 15.40 -15.96
CA ALA A 207 5.05 15.61 -14.62
C ALA A 207 6.14 15.87 -13.57
N LEU A 208 7.23 15.09 -13.59
CA LEU A 208 8.37 15.25 -12.68
C LEU A 208 9.04 16.62 -12.85
N PHE A 209 9.33 17.02 -14.08
CA PHE A 209 9.97 18.31 -14.34
C PHE A 209 9.05 19.51 -14.15
N SER A 210 7.74 19.33 -14.30
CA SER A 210 6.76 20.35 -13.94
C SER A 210 6.71 20.58 -12.43
N ARG A 211 6.83 19.52 -11.63
CA ARG A 211 6.86 19.63 -10.15
C ARG A 211 8.15 20.26 -9.65
N ARG A 212 9.29 19.94 -10.26
CA ARG A 212 10.61 20.49 -9.95
C ARG A 212 11.45 20.59 -11.21
N ALA A 213 11.89 21.80 -11.57
CA ALA A 213 12.56 22.03 -12.86
C ALA A 213 13.93 21.33 -13.00
N ARG A 214 14.63 21.13 -11.88
CA ARG A 214 15.96 20.53 -11.82
C ARG A 214 16.05 19.53 -10.68
N TRP A 215 16.48 18.31 -11.00
CA TRP A 215 16.60 17.21 -10.05
C TRP A 215 18.03 16.73 -9.94
N GLU A 216 18.48 16.43 -8.73
CA GLU A 216 19.65 15.58 -8.53
C GLU A 216 19.27 14.11 -8.80
N TRP A 217 20.19 13.33 -9.36
CA TRP A 217 19.96 11.91 -9.69
C TRP A 217 19.36 11.11 -8.52
N THR A 218 19.98 11.22 -7.34
CA THR A 218 19.59 10.51 -6.10
C THR A 218 18.17 10.83 -5.62
N HIS A 219 17.61 11.96 -6.05
CA HIS A 219 16.25 12.39 -5.77
C HIS A 219 15.27 12.07 -6.91
N LEU A 220 15.76 11.88 -8.14
CA LEU A 220 14.95 11.55 -9.31
C LEU A 220 14.72 10.05 -9.46
N GLU A 221 15.78 9.25 -9.30
CA GLU A 221 15.80 7.80 -9.50
C GLU A 221 14.63 7.06 -8.83
N PRO A 222 14.23 7.35 -7.56
CA PRO A 222 13.13 6.64 -6.92
C PRO A 222 11.77 6.78 -7.64
N PHE A 223 11.58 7.86 -8.40
CA PHE A 223 10.35 8.09 -9.17
C PHE A 223 10.33 7.38 -10.53
N LEU A 224 11.47 6.81 -10.93
CA LEU A 224 11.68 6.12 -12.20
C LEU A 224 11.72 4.59 -12.07
N GLU A 225 11.83 4.02 -10.86
CA GLU A 225 11.90 2.56 -10.62
C GLU A 225 10.72 1.78 -11.25
N GLY A 226 9.55 2.40 -11.33
CA GLY A 226 8.35 1.80 -11.94
C GLY A 226 8.28 1.90 -13.47
N VAL A 227 9.20 2.60 -14.12
CA VAL A 227 9.16 2.84 -15.58
C VAL A 227 9.82 1.69 -16.31
N LYS A 228 9.01 0.75 -16.80
CA LYS A 228 9.47 -0.38 -17.60
C LYS A 228 8.97 -0.27 -19.03
N VAL A 229 9.88 0.01 -19.95
CA VAL A 229 9.63 -0.07 -21.39
C VAL A 229 10.46 -1.24 -21.93
N PRO A 230 9.85 -2.23 -22.59
CA PRO A 230 10.59 -3.36 -23.16
C PRO A 230 11.75 -2.88 -24.04
N GLY A 231 12.95 -3.35 -23.75
CA GLY A 231 14.16 -3.03 -24.50
C GLY A 231 14.76 -1.63 -24.27
N GLN A 232 14.27 -0.85 -23.29
CA GLN A 232 14.89 0.44 -22.93
C GLN A 232 15.33 0.46 -21.47
N SER A 233 16.56 0.94 -21.24
CA SER A 233 17.07 1.21 -19.90
C SER A 233 16.62 2.59 -19.40
N VAL A 234 16.74 2.83 -18.09
CA VAL A 234 16.43 4.14 -17.50
C VAL A 234 17.35 5.22 -18.07
N GLU A 235 18.61 4.89 -18.34
CA GLU A 235 19.59 5.79 -18.97
C GLU A 235 19.16 6.18 -20.39
N ALA A 236 18.66 5.22 -21.17
CA ALA A 236 18.13 5.50 -22.50
C ALA A 236 16.91 6.43 -22.46
N LEU A 237 16.04 6.25 -21.47
CA LEU A 237 14.89 7.13 -21.23
C LEU A 237 15.33 8.53 -20.80
N LEU A 238 16.31 8.65 -19.91
CA LEU A 238 16.90 9.93 -19.50
C LEU A 238 17.52 10.67 -20.68
N MET A 239 18.27 9.99 -21.53
CA MET A 239 18.84 10.59 -22.76
C MET A 239 17.78 11.06 -23.74
N ARG A 240 16.57 10.49 -23.69
CA ARG A 240 15.44 10.87 -24.56
C ARG A 240 14.66 12.05 -24.00
N PHE A 241 14.31 12.03 -22.72
CA PHE A 241 13.36 12.96 -22.10
C PHE A 241 13.97 14.02 -21.19
N ALA A 242 15.26 13.91 -20.87
CA ALA A 242 15.96 14.84 -19.98
C ALA A 242 17.25 15.37 -20.59
N ARG A 243 17.75 16.47 -20.03
CA ARG A 243 19.11 16.98 -20.24
C ARG A 243 19.91 16.78 -18.96
N ALA A 244 21.06 16.13 -19.08
CA ALA A 244 22.00 15.99 -17.98
C ALA A 244 22.88 17.26 -17.88
N SER A 245 23.18 17.67 -16.65
CA SER A 245 24.10 18.77 -16.35
C SER A 245 24.92 18.42 -15.12
N GLN A 246 26.23 18.61 -15.19
CA GLN A 246 27.15 18.38 -14.10
C GLN A 246 28.17 19.52 -14.09
N PRO A 247 28.18 20.38 -13.06
CA PRO A 247 29.06 21.55 -13.03
C PRO A 247 30.55 21.19 -13.06
N THR A 248 30.93 20.13 -12.34
CA THR A 248 32.29 19.58 -12.27
C THR A 248 32.21 18.05 -12.20
N PRO A 249 33.26 17.29 -12.55
CA PRO A 249 33.25 15.83 -12.48
C PRO A 249 32.91 15.25 -11.10
N ASP A 250 33.22 15.99 -10.03
CA ASP A 250 32.95 15.60 -8.64
C ASP A 250 31.62 16.12 -8.10
N ALA A 251 30.91 16.99 -8.85
CA ALA A 251 29.61 17.51 -8.45
C ALA A 251 28.49 16.49 -8.74
N PRO A 252 27.37 16.53 -8.00
CA PRO A 252 26.22 15.69 -8.29
C PRO A 252 25.70 15.88 -9.72
N LEU A 253 25.19 14.80 -10.30
CA LEU A 253 24.56 14.82 -11.62
C LEU A 253 23.12 15.35 -11.51
N PHE A 254 22.80 16.34 -12.34
CA PHE A 254 21.47 16.95 -12.38
C PHE A 254 20.76 16.69 -13.71
N TYR A 255 19.44 16.54 -13.64
CA TYR A 255 18.56 16.37 -14.79
C TYR A 255 17.48 17.47 -14.83
N SER A 256 17.21 17.98 -16.03
CA SER A 256 16.11 18.90 -16.32
C SER A 256 15.31 18.43 -17.53
N ALA A 257 14.13 19.02 -17.75
CA ALA A 257 13.39 18.83 -18.99
C ALA A 257 14.25 19.15 -20.22
N ARG A 258 13.99 18.44 -21.31
CA ARG A 258 14.65 18.67 -22.59
C ARG A 258 14.08 19.87 -23.33
#